data_AF-A0A9P8I6L2-F1
#
_entry.id   AF-A0A9P8I6L2-F1
#
_cell.length_a   1.000
_cell.length_b   1.000
_cell.length_c   1.000
_cell.angle_alpha   90.00
_cell.angle_beta   90.00
_cell.angle_gamma   90.00
#
_symmetry.space_group_name_H-M   'P 1'
#
loop_
_entity.id
_entity.type
_entity.pdbx_description
1 polymer ?
#
loop_
_entity_poly.entity_id
_entity_poly.type
_entity_poly.pdbx_seq_one_letter_code
_entity_poly.pdbx_strand_id
1 'polypeptide(L)'
;MKLQDTRITPSKIGLIDTHVCLAFAGLNADARILIDKARLEAQSHRLTVEDPVTIEYITKYVAGVQQRYTQSGGVRPFGISTLIVGFDKGDKVPRLYQTEPSGIYSAWKANAIGRSSKTVREFLERNHKDGMDREETIKLTVKSLLEVVQTGAKNIEIAIMAPGKAMEMLPVDEIESYVKNIEVEKQEEAAKKKTRTPGTGTTTILTRGPGEGSES
;
A
#
# COMPACT_ATOMS: atom_id res chain seq x y z
N MET A 1 -15.19 31.02 -12.79
CA MET A 1 -14.83 30.06 -13.85
C MET A 1 -13.55 29.34 -13.41
N LYS A 2 -13.63 28.10 -12.91
CA LYS A 2 -12.43 27.32 -12.57
C LYS A 2 -11.92 26.68 -13.85
N LEU A 3 -10.76 27.11 -14.32
CA LEU A 3 -10.10 26.59 -15.52
C LEU A 3 -9.56 25.17 -15.32
N GLN A 4 -9.38 24.76 -14.07
CA GLN A 4 -8.90 23.44 -13.71
C GLN A 4 -10.09 22.49 -13.52
N ASP A 5 -10.11 21.40 -14.30
CA ASP A 5 -11.04 20.31 -14.07
C ASP A 5 -10.65 19.58 -12.78
N THR A 6 -11.41 19.81 -11.70
CA THR A 6 -11.17 19.18 -10.40
C THR A 6 -11.49 17.68 -10.40
N ARG A 7 -12.03 17.13 -11.49
CA ARG A 7 -12.29 15.69 -11.65
C ARG A 7 -11.05 14.92 -12.09
N ILE A 8 -10.06 15.60 -12.69
CA ILE A 8 -8.84 14.96 -13.17
C ILE A 8 -7.76 15.12 -12.09
N THR A 9 -7.76 14.21 -11.13
CA THR A 9 -6.63 14.04 -10.22
C THR A 9 -5.51 13.35 -10.99
N PRO A 10 -4.29 13.92 -11.06
CA PRO A 10 -3.16 13.24 -11.67
C PRO A 10 -2.94 11.88 -11.01
N SER A 11 -2.95 10.82 -11.81
CA SER A 11 -2.76 9.46 -11.31
C SER A 11 -1.45 9.36 -10.53
N LYS A 12 -1.49 8.63 -9.42
CA LYS A 12 -0.30 8.30 -8.62
C LYS A 12 0.41 7.05 -9.11
N ILE A 13 -0.11 6.43 -10.16
CA ILE A 13 0.31 5.17 -10.73
C ILE A 13 0.85 5.43 -12.14
N GLY A 14 2.11 5.07 -12.37
CA GLY A 14 2.79 5.21 -13.65
C GLY A 14 3.22 3.86 -14.20
N LEU A 15 2.69 3.49 -15.37
CA LEU A 15 3.19 2.34 -16.13
C LEU A 15 4.58 2.65 -16.68
N ILE A 16 5.57 1.81 -16.37
CA ILE A 16 6.96 1.95 -16.83
C ILE A 16 7.21 1.11 -18.09
N ASP A 17 6.75 -0.14 -18.09
CA ASP A 17 6.72 -1.05 -19.24
C ASP A 17 5.50 -1.97 -19.10
N THR A 18 5.24 -2.85 -20.05
CA THR A 18 4.04 -3.72 -20.06
C THR A 18 3.85 -4.56 -18.80
N HIS A 19 4.94 -4.89 -18.11
CA HIS A 19 5.01 -5.76 -16.93
C HIS A 19 5.51 -5.05 -15.67
N VAL A 20 5.71 -3.72 -15.71
CA VAL A 20 6.25 -2.93 -14.60
C VAL A 20 5.41 -1.68 -14.35
N CYS A 21 4.97 -1.50 -13.11
CA CYS A 21 4.27 -0.31 -12.66
C CYS A 21 4.96 0.32 -11.45
N LEU A 22 4.87 1.65 -11.36
CA LEU A 22 5.45 2.44 -10.28
C LEU A 22 4.35 3.30 -9.65
N ALA A 23 4.18 3.20 -8.34
CA ALA A 23 3.41 4.15 -7.54
C ALA A 23 4.35 5.01 -6.70
N PHE A 24 3.97 6.25 -6.39
CA PHE A 24 4.85 7.17 -5.65
C PHE A 24 4.13 7.98 -4.58
N ALA A 25 4.89 8.41 -3.57
CA ALA A 25 4.46 9.36 -2.56
C ALA A 25 5.48 10.50 -2.45
N GLY A 26 5.00 11.75 -2.45
CA GLY A 26 5.82 12.96 -2.41
C GLY A 26 5.49 13.93 -3.56
N LEU A 27 6.52 14.59 -4.10
CA LEU A 27 6.39 15.64 -5.13
C LEU A 27 6.02 15.06 -6.52
N ASN A 28 4.90 15.50 -7.09
CA ASN A 28 4.43 15.05 -8.41
C ASN A 28 5.43 15.38 -9.55
N ALA A 29 6.08 16.54 -9.50
CA ALA A 29 7.03 16.95 -10.52
C ALA A 29 8.26 16.02 -10.56
N ASP A 30 8.76 15.66 -9.38
CA ASP A 30 9.88 14.73 -9.21
C ASP A 30 9.52 13.33 -9.72
N ALA A 31 8.31 12.86 -9.39
CA ALA A 31 7.82 11.57 -9.84
C ALA A 31 7.74 11.46 -11.37
N ARG A 32 7.24 12.50 -12.04
CA ARG A 32 7.15 12.52 -13.51
C ARG A 32 8.53 12.34 -14.14
N ILE A 33 9.53 13.09 -13.66
CA ILE A 33 10.90 12.98 -14.17
C ILE A 33 11.48 11.58 -13.92
N LEU A 34 11.25 11.01 -12.74
CA LEU A 34 11.78 9.70 -12.39
C LEU A 34 11.13 8.58 -13.20
N ILE A 35 9.81 8.64 -13.41
CA ILE A 35 9.05 7.72 -14.26
C ILE A 35 9.55 7.78 -15.71
N ASP A 36 9.75 8.97 -16.26
CA ASP A 36 10.21 9.12 -17.65
C ASP A 36 11.64 8.60 -17.83
N LYS A 37 12.53 8.80 -16.84
CA LYS A 37 13.85 8.17 -16.82
C LYS A 37 13.77 6.64 -16.77
N ALA A 38 12.88 6.08 -15.94
CA ALA A 38 12.69 4.64 -15.84
C ALA A 38 12.13 4.04 -17.14
N ARG A 39 11.19 4.72 -17.80
CA ARG A 39 10.67 4.32 -19.12
C ARG A 39 11.77 4.29 -20.16
N LEU A 40 12.57 5.35 -20.24
CA LEU A 40 13.69 5.42 -21.18
C LEU A 40 14.69 4.29 -20.95
N GLU A 41 15.04 4.02 -19.69
CA GLU A 41 15.92 2.90 -19.33
C GLU A 41 15.33 1.55 -19.76
N ALA A 42 14.05 1.29 -19.46
CA ALA A 42 13.41 0.03 -19.81
C ALA A 42 13.43 -0.22 -21.33
N GLN A 43 13.19 0.82 -22.13
CA GLN A 43 13.27 0.75 -23.58
C GLN A 43 14.70 0.58 -24.08
N SER A 44 15.66 1.31 -23.50
CA SER A 44 17.08 1.22 -23.86
C SER A 44 17.65 -0.17 -23.58
N HIS A 45 17.31 -0.74 -22.42
CA HIS A 45 17.68 -2.10 -22.06
C HIS A 45 17.11 -3.10 -23.07
N ARG A 46 15.80 -3.03 -23.36
CA ARG A 46 15.16 -3.92 -24.34
C ARG A 46 15.80 -3.83 -25.73
N LEU A 47 16.21 -2.65 -26.16
CA LEU A 47 16.92 -2.46 -27.43
C LEU A 47 18.33 -3.10 -27.41
N THR A 48 19.01 -3.08 -26.26
CA THR A 48 20.41 -3.49 -26.14
C THR A 48 20.57 -4.99 -25.90
N VAL A 49 19.74 -5.56 -25.02
CA VAL A 49 19.82 -6.98 -24.63
C VAL A 49 18.67 -7.83 -25.16
N GLU A 50 17.79 -7.25 -25.99
CA GLU A 50 16.64 -7.93 -26.63
C GLU A 50 15.61 -8.55 -25.65
N ASP A 51 15.79 -8.31 -24.35
CA ASP A 51 14.91 -8.76 -23.28
C ASP A 51 14.40 -7.57 -22.43
N PRO A 52 13.15 -7.65 -21.94
CA PRO A 52 12.63 -6.66 -21.01
C PRO A 52 13.42 -6.65 -19.69
N VAL A 53 13.45 -5.50 -19.03
CA VAL A 53 14.08 -5.36 -17.70
C VAL A 53 13.43 -6.29 -16.68
N THR A 54 14.25 -6.82 -15.76
CA THR A 54 13.71 -7.41 -14.53
C THR A 54 13.22 -6.32 -13.59
N ILE A 55 12.27 -6.65 -12.70
CA ILE A 55 11.73 -5.70 -11.72
C ILE A 55 12.84 -5.21 -10.78
N GLU A 56 13.76 -6.09 -10.40
CA GLU A 56 14.91 -5.72 -9.58
C GLU A 56 15.88 -4.79 -10.32
N TYR A 57 16.16 -5.04 -11.61
CA TYR A 57 17.06 -4.20 -12.41
C TYR A 57 16.53 -2.77 -12.48
N ILE A 58 15.27 -2.60 -12.87
CA ILE A 58 14.69 -1.26 -13.01
C ILE A 58 14.57 -0.56 -11.66
N THR A 59 14.33 -1.31 -10.57
CA THR A 59 14.36 -0.79 -9.21
C THR A 59 15.74 -0.25 -8.84
N LYS A 60 16.81 -1.02 -9.10
CA LYS A 60 18.20 -0.59 -8.87
C LYS A 60 18.54 0.66 -9.67
N TYR A 61 18.09 0.74 -10.93
CA TYR A 61 18.26 1.93 -11.75
C TYR A 61 17.57 3.16 -11.12
N VAL A 62 16.30 3.04 -10.74
CA VAL A 62 15.53 4.13 -10.11
C VAL A 62 16.21 4.59 -8.83
N ALA A 63 16.61 3.65 -7.97
CA ALA A 63 17.33 3.94 -6.73
C ALA A 63 18.69 4.63 -7.00
N GLY A 64 19.42 4.19 -8.03
CA GLY A 64 20.67 4.82 -8.46
C GLY A 64 20.48 6.23 -9.03
N VAL A 65 19.36 6.51 -9.72
CA VAL A 65 19.00 7.88 -10.12
C VAL A 65 18.75 8.74 -8.88
N GLN A 66 17.97 8.26 -7.91
CA GLN A 66 17.72 9.00 -6.66
C GLN A 66 19.03 9.29 -5.91
N GLN A 67 19.87 8.26 -5.74
CA GLN A 67 21.17 8.38 -5.06
C GLN A 67 22.07 9.43 -5.71
N ARG A 68 22.18 9.44 -7.04
CA ARG A 68 23.05 10.38 -7.76
C ARG A 68 22.71 11.84 -7.45
N TYR A 69 21.42 12.16 -7.28
CA TYR A 69 20.98 13.51 -6.91
C TYR A 69 21.26 13.87 -5.45
N THR A 70 21.65 12.91 -4.60
CA THR A 70 22.16 13.18 -3.23
C THR A 70 23.64 13.54 -3.21
N GLN A 71 24.40 13.11 -4.22
CA GLN A 71 25.87 13.27 -4.28
C GLN A 71 26.32 14.28 -5.34
N SER A 72 25.39 14.81 -6.15
CA SER A 72 25.71 15.77 -7.20
C SER A 72 25.54 17.21 -6.69
N GLY A 73 26.59 18.02 -6.86
CA GLY A 73 26.52 19.45 -6.51
C GLY A 73 25.54 20.22 -7.42
N GLY A 74 24.82 21.18 -6.83
CA GLY A 74 23.90 22.07 -7.58
C GLY A 74 22.52 21.48 -7.89
N VAL A 75 22.23 20.25 -7.45
CA VAL A 75 20.89 19.64 -7.55
C VAL A 75 20.39 19.22 -6.17
N ARG A 76 19.07 19.20 -5.99
CA ARG A 76 18.45 18.66 -4.78
C ARG A 76 18.06 17.18 -4.97
N PRO A 77 18.01 16.38 -3.90
CA PRO A 77 17.44 15.04 -3.94
C PRO A 77 15.99 15.01 -4.42
N PHE A 78 15.58 13.86 -4.97
CA PHE A 78 14.18 13.58 -5.27
C PHE A 78 13.36 13.51 -3.98
N GLY A 79 12.28 14.28 -3.89
CA GLY A 79 11.39 14.32 -2.74
C GLY A 79 10.29 13.26 -2.81
N ILE A 80 10.62 12.04 -3.25
CA ILE A 80 9.66 10.95 -3.42
C ILE A 80 10.20 9.60 -2.97
N SER A 81 9.33 8.80 -2.36
CA SER A 81 9.49 7.34 -2.26
C SER A 81 8.65 6.67 -3.33
N THR A 82 9.07 5.50 -3.80
CA THR A 82 8.36 4.74 -4.82
C THR A 82 8.07 3.32 -4.37
N LEU A 83 6.97 2.75 -4.88
CA LEU A 83 6.69 1.32 -4.90
C LEU A 83 6.75 0.87 -6.34
N ILE A 84 7.59 -0.10 -6.65
CA ILE A 84 7.75 -0.67 -7.98
C ILE A 84 7.24 -2.10 -7.92
N VAL A 85 6.25 -2.41 -8.76
CA VAL A 85 5.58 -3.69 -8.80
C VAL A 85 5.56 -4.27 -10.20
N GLY A 86 5.59 -5.59 -10.30
CA GLY A 86 5.48 -6.26 -11.58
C GLY A 86 5.79 -7.74 -11.51
N PHE A 87 5.94 -8.32 -12.71
CA PHE A 87 6.29 -9.72 -12.92
C PHE A 87 7.44 -9.78 -13.91
N ASP A 88 8.49 -10.54 -13.58
CA ASP A 88 9.58 -10.77 -14.54
C ASP A 88 9.08 -11.60 -15.73
N LYS A 89 9.75 -11.50 -16.89
CA LYS A 89 9.35 -12.22 -18.11
C LYS A 89 9.30 -13.73 -17.85
N GLY A 90 8.12 -14.33 -18.05
CA GLY A 90 7.89 -15.75 -17.84
C GLY A 90 7.71 -16.18 -16.38
N ASP A 91 7.82 -15.26 -15.42
CA ASP A 91 7.61 -15.53 -13.99
C ASP A 91 6.13 -15.30 -13.62
N LYS A 92 5.64 -16.08 -12.65
CA LYS A 92 4.33 -15.91 -12.02
C LYS A 92 4.42 -15.31 -10.63
N VAL A 93 5.64 -15.16 -10.10
CA VAL A 93 5.90 -14.58 -8.78
C VAL A 93 5.84 -13.05 -8.87
N PRO A 94 4.95 -12.39 -8.14
CA PRO A 94 4.92 -10.94 -8.09
C PRO A 94 6.15 -10.41 -7.37
N ARG A 95 6.68 -9.28 -7.86
CA ARG A 95 7.77 -8.54 -7.22
C ARG A 95 7.23 -7.21 -6.73
N LEU A 96 7.57 -6.84 -5.50
CA LEU A 96 7.28 -5.55 -4.90
C LEU A 96 8.56 -5.01 -4.27
N TYR A 97 9.00 -3.86 -4.75
CA TYR A 97 10.14 -3.13 -4.22
C TYR A 97 9.72 -1.74 -3.78
N GLN A 98 10.43 -1.22 -2.78
CA GLN A 98 10.38 0.18 -2.39
C GLN A 98 11.70 0.84 -2.75
N THR A 99 11.66 2.09 -3.21
CA THR A 99 12.84 2.96 -3.23
C THR A 99 12.62 4.22 -2.41
N GLU A 100 13.69 4.70 -1.78
CA GLU A 100 13.70 5.89 -0.94
C GLU A 100 14.51 7.03 -1.58
N PRO A 101 14.27 8.30 -1.22
CA PRO A 101 15.08 9.45 -1.67
C PRO A 101 16.60 9.30 -1.50
N SER A 102 17.03 8.50 -0.51
CA SER A 102 18.44 8.19 -0.24
C SER A 102 19.07 7.26 -1.29
N GLY A 103 18.26 6.63 -2.15
CA GLY A 103 18.70 5.62 -3.10
C GLY A 103 18.80 4.21 -2.52
N ILE A 104 18.28 3.98 -1.31
CA ILE A 104 18.09 2.63 -0.77
C ILE A 104 16.87 2.01 -1.45
N TYR A 105 16.99 0.72 -1.81
CA TYR A 105 15.85 -0.09 -2.24
C TYR A 105 15.74 -1.37 -1.41
N SER A 106 14.52 -1.87 -1.26
CA SER A 106 14.22 -3.08 -0.48
C SER A 106 13.02 -3.83 -1.06
N ALA A 107 13.03 -5.16 -0.96
CA ALA A 107 11.93 -6.02 -1.40
C ALA A 107 10.92 -6.24 -0.27
N TRP A 108 9.63 -6.32 -0.61
CA TRP A 108 8.54 -6.46 0.36
C TRP A 108 7.50 -7.48 -0.11
N LYS A 109 6.81 -8.12 0.83
CA LYS A 109 5.62 -8.93 0.55
C LYS A 109 4.37 -8.05 0.42
N ALA A 110 4.23 -7.10 1.35
CA ALA A 110 3.24 -6.04 1.34
C ALA A 110 3.89 -4.78 1.93
N ASN A 111 3.55 -3.60 1.40
CA ASN A 111 4.16 -2.36 1.86
C ASN A 111 3.25 -1.15 1.66
N ALA A 112 3.53 -0.07 2.38
CA ALA A 112 2.88 1.22 2.24
C ALA A 112 3.91 2.35 2.39
N ILE A 113 3.73 3.41 1.59
CA ILE A 113 4.55 4.63 1.61
C ILE A 113 3.67 5.86 1.80
N GLY A 114 4.27 7.01 2.10
CA GLY A 114 3.55 8.27 2.28
C GLY A 114 2.99 8.48 3.70
N ARG A 115 1.94 9.31 3.79
CA ARG A 115 1.37 9.73 5.08
C ARG A 115 0.80 8.52 5.83
N SER A 116 1.12 8.42 7.12
CA SER A 116 0.64 7.36 8.01
C SER A 116 1.00 5.93 7.56
N SER A 117 2.06 5.78 6.76
CA SER A 117 2.53 4.47 6.27
C SER A 117 2.85 3.47 7.39
N LYS A 118 3.30 3.94 8.56
CA LYS A 118 3.54 3.07 9.73
C LYS A 118 2.28 2.33 10.17
N THR A 119 1.16 3.06 10.34
CA THR A 119 -0.13 2.47 10.72
C THR A 119 -0.61 1.46 9.69
N VAL A 120 -0.47 1.77 8.40
CA VAL A 120 -0.87 0.86 7.32
C VAL A 120 0.02 -0.38 7.27
N ARG A 121 1.33 -0.25 7.48
CA ARG A 121 2.26 -1.40 7.55
C ARG A 121 1.93 -2.30 8.74
N GLU A 122 1.69 -1.76 9.93
CA GLU A 122 1.25 -2.54 11.09
C GLU A 122 -0.08 -3.27 10.84
N PHE A 123 -0.99 -2.68 10.04
CA PHE A 123 -2.19 -3.37 9.60
C PHE A 123 -1.87 -4.51 8.62
N LEU A 124 -1.04 -4.26 7.61
CA LEU A 124 -0.63 -5.27 6.63
C LEU A 124 0.10 -6.45 7.29
N GLU A 125 0.99 -6.21 8.25
CA GLU A 125 1.71 -7.24 8.99
C GLU A 125 0.77 -8.24 9.71
N ARG A 126 -0.39 -7.76 10.18
CA ARG A 126 -1.38 -8.59 10.89
C ARG A 126 -2.33 -9.34 9.95
N ASN A 127 -2.54 -8.84 8.73
CA ASN A 127 -3.63 -9.29 7.87
C ASN A 127 -3.18 -9.93 6.55
N HIS A 128 -1.94 -9.67 6.11
CA HIS A 128 -1.37 -10.28 4.91
C HIS A 128 -1.12 -11.78 5.12
N LYS A 129 -1.42 -12.57 4.08
CA LYS A 129 -1.12 -14.01 4.02
C LYS A 129 -0.46 -14.32 2.68
N ASP A 130 0.48 -15.26 2.68
CA ASP A 130 1.07 -15.73 1.44
C ASP A 130 0.01 -16.48 0.61
N GLY A 131 0.04 -16.30 -0.72
CA GLY A 131 -0.86 -17.01 -1.65
C GLY A 131 -2.31 -16.50 -1.69
N MET A 132 -2.57 -15.26 -1.26
CA MET A 132 -3.88 -14.61 -1.42
C MET A 132 -4.33 -14.59 -2.88
N ASP A 133 -5.61 -14.85 -3.11
CA ASP A 133 -6.18 -14.74 -4.45
C ASP A 133 -6.41 -13.26 -4.86
N ARG A 134 -6.92 -13.05 -6.08
CA ARG A 134 -7.18 -11.69 -6.60
C ARG A 134 -8.16 -10.92 -5.71
N GLU A 135 -9.23 -11.56 -5.26
CA GLU A 135 -10.31 -10.94 -4.51
C GLU A 135 -9.85 -10.58 -3.09
N GLU A 136 -9.19 -11.52 -2.42
CA GLU A 136 -8.58 -11.31 -1.11
C GLU A 136 -7.56 -10.18 -1.13
N THR A 137 -6.72 -10.13 -2.17
CA THR A 137 -5.71 -9.09 -2.34
C THR A 137 -6.35 -7.70 -2.51
N ILE A 138 -7.35 -7.57 -3.39
CA ILE A 138 -8.07 -6.30 -3.60
C ILE A 138 -8.73 -5.85 -2.29
N LYS A 139 -9.43 -6.77 -1.62
CA LYS A 139 -10.10 -6.48 -0.36
C LYS A 139 -9.12 -6.05 0.73
N LEU A 140 -7.96 -6.71 0.85
CA LEU A 140 -6.91 -6.32 1.79
C LEU A 140 -6.35 -4.93 1.46
N THR A 141 -6.10 -4.63 0.19
CA THR A 141 -5.62 -3.32 -0.26
C THR A 141 -6.62 -2.22 0.11
N VAL A 142 -7.91 -2.40 -0.17
CA VAL A 142 -8.95 -1.43 0.19
C VAL A 142 -9.06 -1.28 1.71
N LYS A 143 -9.07 -2.38 2.47
CA LYS A 143 -9.07 -2.34 3.96
C LYS A 143 -7.89 -1.54 4.49
N SER A 144 -6.71 -1.75 3.93
CA SER A 144 -5.46 -1.09 4.34
C SER A 144 -5.49 0.42 4.09
N LEU A 145 -6.06 0.85 2.95
CA LEU A 145 -6.23 2.28 2.64
C LEU A 145 -7.26 2.95 3.57
N LEU A 146 -8.34 2.26 3.90
CA LEU A 146 -9.39 2.76 4.80
C LEU A 146 -8.95 2.88 6.27
N GLU A 147 -7.76 2.39 6.65
CA GLU A 147 -7.20 2.65 7.99
C GLU A 147 -6.79 4.13 8.17
N VAL A 148 -6.54 4.84 7.08
CA VAL A 148 -6.04 6.23 7.11
C VAL A 148 -6.90 7.20 6.29
N VAL A 149 -7.57 6.72 5.24
CA VAL A 149 -8.43 7.54 4.39
C VAL A 149 -9.84 7.58 4.96
N GLN A 150 -10.24 8.77 5.43
CA GLN A 150 -11.60 9.01 5.97
C GLN A 150 -12.65 9.34 4.88
N THR A 151 -12.23 9.58 3.64
CA THR A 151 -13.10 10.01 2.54
C THR A 151 -13.33 8.87 1.54
N GLY A 152 -14.58 8.70 1.10
CA GLY A 152 -15.02 7.56 0.29
C GLY A 152 -14.26 7.31 -1.03
N ALA A 153 -14.62 6.21 -1.70
CA ALA A 153 -13.93 5.59 -2.85
C ALA A 153 -13.37 6.52 -3.95
N LYS A 154 -13.92 7.73 -4.14
CA LYS A 154 -13.52 8.69 -5.17
C LYS A 154 -12.06 9.17 -5.09
N ASN A 155 -11.43 9.03 -3.93
CA ASN A 155 -10.02 9.38 -3.72
C ASN A 155 -9.07 8.18 -3.81
N ILE A 156 -9.60 7.00 -4.14
CA ILE A 156 -8.85 5.75 -4.23
C ILE A 156 -8.71 5.36 -5.69
N GLU A 157 -7.49 5.04 -6.09
CA GLU A 157 -7.15 4.51 -7.40
C GLU A 157 -6.42 3.18 -7.17
N ILE A 158 -6.86 2.12 -7.86
CA ILE A 158 -6.27 0.78 -7.73
C ILE A 158 -5.93 0.27 -9.13
N ALA A 159 -4.67 -0.12 -9.30
CA ALA A 159 -4.19 -0.83 -10.47
C ALA A 159 -3.90 -2.28 -10.12
N ILE A 160 -4.33 -3.20 -10.97
CA ILE A 160 -4.14 -4.63 -10.81
C ILE A 160 -3.16 -5.10 -11.88
N MET A 161 -2.13 -5.82 -11.44
CA MET A 161 -1.20 -6.52 -12.33
C MET A 161 -1.31 -8.01 -12.11
N ALA A 162 -1.29 -8.77 -13.20
CA ALA A 162 -1.29 -10.23 -13.19
C ALA A 162 -0.28 -10.74 -14.22
N PRO A 163 0.31 -11.94 -14.01
CA PRO A 163 1.36 -12.45 -14.89
C PRO A 163 0.83 -12.65 -16.31
N GLY A 164 1.54 -12.08 -17.29
CA GLY A 164 1.19 -12.15 -18.71
C GLY A 164 -0.06 -11.35 -19.13
N LYS A 165 -0.63 -10.52 -18.24
CA LYS A 165 -1.78 -9.66 -18.55
C LYS A 165 -1.37 -8.19 -18.52
N ALA A 166 -2.06 -7.38 -19.31
CA ALA A 166 -1.94 -5.93 -19.23
C ALA A 166 -2.44 -5.43 -17.86
N MET A 167 -1.88 -4.32 -17.40
CA MET A 167 -2.35 -3.65 -16.18
C MET A 167 -3.79 -3.15 -16.37
N GLU A 168 -4.61 -3.39 -15.35
CA GLU A 168 -6.03 -3.06 -15.31
C GLU A 168 -6.27 -2.02 -14.22
N MET A 169 -6.96 -0.93 -14.55
CA MET A 169 -7.44 0.03 -13.56
C MET A 169 -8.81 -0.41 -13.06
N LEU A 170 -8.96 -0.57 -11.74
CA LEU A 170 -10.23 -0.95 -11.15
C LEU A 170 -11.23 0.22 -11.28
N PRO A 171 -12.43 0.02 -11.85
CA PRO A 171 -13.42 1.08 -11.97
C PRO A 171 -13.86 1.62 -10.61
N VAL A 172 -14.16 2.92 -10.55
CA VAL A 172 -14.60 3.59 -9.31
C VAL A 172 -15.85 2.92 -8.71
N ASP A 173 -16.77 2.46 -9.57
CA ASP A 173 -18.00 1.79 -9.13
C ASP A 173 -17.71 0.45 -8.41
N GLU A 174 -16.69 -0.28 -8.87
CA GLU A 174 -16.23 -1.51 -8.21
C GLU A 174 -15.58 -1.17 -6.87
N ILE A 175 -14.70 -0.17 -6.82
CA ILE A 175 -14.07 0.32 -5.59
C ILE A 175 -15.16 0.73 -4.57
N GLU A 176 -16.21 1.43 -5.00
CA GLU A 176 -17.35 1.79 -4.15
C GLU A 176 -18.05 0.56 -3.56
N SER A 177 -18.21 -0.51 -4.34
CA SER A 177 -18.79 -1.76 -3.87
C SER A 177 -17.91 -2.42 -2.79
N TYR A 178 -16.59 -2.50 -3.01
CA TYR A 178 -15.65 -3.00 -2.01
C TYR A 178 -15.70 -2.18 -0.71
N VAL A 179 -15.69 -0.85 -0.80
CA VAL A 179 -15.74 0.04 0.37
C VAL A 179 -17.02 -0.20 1.17
N LYS A 180 -18.19 -0.23 0.52
CA LYS A 180 -19.48 -0.49 1.18
C LYS A 180 -19.49 -1.84 1.91
N ASN A 181 -19.04 -2.90 1.23
CA ASN A 181 -18.99 -4.24 1.82
C ASN A 181 -18.06 -4.28 3.05
N ILE A 182 -16.90 -3.61 2.98
CA ILE A 182 -15.95 -3.53 4.09
C ILE A 182 -16.50 -2.72 5.27
N GLU A 183 -17.23 -1.64 5.02
CA GLU A 183 -17.86 -0.84 6.07
C GLU A 183 -18.94 -1.64 6.81
N VAL A 184 -19.76 -2.41 6.09
CA VAL A 184 -20.75 -3.32 6.68
C VAL A 184 -20.05 -4.38 7.55
N GLU A 185 -18.99 -5.02 7.05
CA GLU A 185 -18.20 -5.99 7.83
C GLU A 185 -17.64 -5.37 9.12
N LYS A 186 -17.08 -4.16 9.04
CA LYS A 186 -16.53 -3.45 10.22
C LYS A 186 -17.63 -3.13 11.24
N GLN A 187 -18.83 -2.75 10.79
CA GLN A 187 -19.97 -2.50 11.67
C GLN A 187 -20.46 -3.77 12.37
N GLU A 188 -20.56 -4.88 11.63
CA GLU A 188 -20.93 -6.18 12.18
C GLU A 188 -19.91 -6.70 13.20
N GLU A 189 -18.61 -6.57 12.92
CA GLU A 189 -17.55 -6.93 13.87
C GLU A 189 -17.61 -6.08 15.14
N ALA A 190 -17.87 -4.78 15.01
CA ALA A 190 -18.03 -3.88 16.15
C ALA A 190 -19.28 -4.23 16.98
N ALA A 191 -20.39 -4.59 16.34
CA ALA A 191 -21.60 -5.05 17.01
C ALA A 191 -21.36 -6.37 17.76
N LYS A 192 -20.69 -7.35 17.12
CA LYS A 192 -20.32 -8.64 17.73
C LYS A 192 -19.38 -8.47 18.93
N LYS A 193 -18.46 -7.50 18.89
CA LYS A 193 -17.58 -7.16 20.03
C LYS A 193 -18.37 -6.52 21.19
N LYS A 194 -19.37 -5.67 20.91
CA LYS A 194 -20.23 -5.07 21.96
C LYS A 194 -21.11 -6.12 22.67
N THR A 195 -21.62 -7.12 21.94
CA THR A 195 -22.42 -8.22 22.52
C THR A 195 -21.60 -9.26 23.30
N ARG A 196 -20.26 -9.28 23.18
CA ARG A 196 -19.37 -10.25 23.84
C ARG A 196 -18.83 -9.80 25.20
N THR A 197 -19.45 -8.82 25.86
CA THR A 197 -19.09 -8.45 27.24
C THR A 197 -20.07 -9.10 28.24
N PRO A 198 -19.65 -10.08 29.06
CA PRO A 198 -20.37 -10.44 30.26
C PRO A 198 -19.62 -10.00 31.52
N GLY A 199 -20.36 -9.40 32.46
CA GLY A 199 -20.12 -9.65 33.87
C GLY A 199 -19.54 -8.49 34.68
N THR A 200 -20.45 -7.69 35.22
CA THR A 200 -20.33 -6.90 36.45
C THR A 200 -19.55 -7.66 37.53
N GLY A 201 -18.34 -7.18 37.86
CA GLY A 201 -17.66 -7.56 39.10
C GLY A 201 -18.36 -6.89 40.27
N THR A 202 -19.45 -7.50 40.76
CA THR A 202 -20.05 -7.11 42.04
C THR A 202 -19.11 -7.60 43.14
N THR A 203 -18.27 -6.70 43.66
CA THR A 203 -17.53 -6.94 44.90
C THR A 203 -18.53 -6.93 46.05
N THR A 204 -19.12 -8.08 46.37
CA THR A 204 -19.89 -8.25 47.60
C THR A 204 -18.92 -8.32 48.77
N ILE A 205 -18.85 -7.21 49.52
CA ILE A 205 -18.21 -7.14 50.83
C ILE A 205 -18.95 -8.11 51.76
N LEU A 206 -18.31 -9.21 52.15
CA LEU A 206 -18.78 -10.09 53.22
C LEU A 206 -18.49 -9.43 54.56
N THR A 207 -19.50 -8.76 55.13
CA THR A 207 -19.49 -8.37 56.54
C THR A 207 -19.73 -9.61 57.40
N ARG A 208 -18.73 -9.99 58.22
CA ARG A 208 -18.84 -11.08 59.19
C ARG A 208 -19.50 -10.54 60.46
N GLY A 209 -20.75 -10.95 60.72
CA GLY A 209 -21.46 -10.73 61.98
C GLY A 209 -20.98 -11.65 63.11
N PRO A 210 -21.34 -11.34 64.37
CA PRO A 210 -20.64 -11.81 65.58
C PRO A 210 -21.07 -13.21 66.01
N GLY A 211 -20.14 -14.00 66.55
CA GLY A 211 -20.39 -15.31 67.13
C GLY A 211 -19.41 -15.59 68.26
N GLU A 212 -19.96 -15.71 69.46
CA GLU A 212 -19.34 -16.03 70.75
C GLU A 212 -18.83 -17.49 70.84
N GLY A 213 -17.96 -17.75 71.82
CA GLY A 213 -17.53 -19.06 72.32
C GLY A 213 -16.00 -19.11 72.53
N SER A 214 -15.46 -18.76 73.70
CA SER A 214 -15.33 -19.51 74.96
C SER A 214 -14.38 -20.72 74.92
N GLU A 215 -13.43 -20.74 75.86
CA GLU A 215 -12.54 -21.84 76.29
C GLU A 215 -11.39 -22.17 75.31
N SER A 216 -10.12 -22.27 75.68
CA SER A 216 -9.40 -22.44 76.95
C SER A 216 -7.97 -21.92 76.81
#